data_AF-A0A935BIR4-F1
#
_entry.id   AF-A0A935BIR4-F1
#
_cell.length_a   1.000
_cell.length_b   1.000
_cell.length_c   1.000
_cell.angle_alpha   90.00
_cell.angle_beta   90.00
_cell.angle_gamma   90.00
#
_symmetry.space_group_name_H-M   'P 1'
#
loop_
_entity.id
_entity.type
_entity.pdbx_description
1 polymer ?
#
loop_
_entity_poly.entity_id
_entity_poly.type
_entity_poly.pdbx_seq_one_letter_code
_entity_poly.pdbx_strand_id
1 'polypeptide(L)'
;MNPALADRLRDLGIIDPARHGALAGTQAAPWWLAGLLAIAAWVAALIIMGSFFGPLLAMGDGPGTRAIGGAILLGSALWLFRRPSPFFAQMALAFSLAGQGLLASAVLDGNEAWLHASDSLAITLLVIALALLVPRTSGAHRSVCALIVLAALGYLIGWGTPLAFYGVLLTALAASLWLARADWAGHARAGHLKPIAHGATFAALCLAPYGGAYLGEVGATLLGEARSAYLPLLYGVGTSLVWLATVIWLSRTGAPARRLLYLAAALIFALAAQRTPGLIVAATLLLATFHAGHRAWAGLTLLCAFLYLGELYYNLETTLLTKSLTLMATGALLLAARYALHKLEASPR
;
A
#
# COMPACT_ATOMS: atom_id res chain seq x y z
N MET A 1 0.04 22.97 7.29
CA MET A 1 0.20 23.33 5.85
C MET A 1 1.38 24.28 5.71
N ASN A 2 2.06 24.39 4.56
CA ASN A 2 3.15 25.37 4.41
C ASN A 2 2.53 26.79 4.50
N PRO A 3 2.97 27.68 5.43
CA PRO A 3 2.42 29.03 5.56
C PRO A 3 2.45 29.79 4.23
N ALA A 4 3.51 29.62 3.44
CA ALA A 4 3.64 30.21 2.12
C ALA A 4 2.56 29.76 1.12
N LEU A 5 1.98 28.57 1.28
CA LEU A 5 0.88 28.10 0.44
C LEU A 5 -0.46 28.72 0.90
N ALA A 6 -0.68 28.83 2.20
CA ALA A 6 -1.88 29.46 2.75
C ALA A 6 -1.96 30.94 2.37
N ASP A 7 -0.82 31.65 2.46
CA ASP A 7 -0.71 33.04 2.02
C ASP A 7 -0.96 33.17 0.52
N ARG A 8 -0.35 32.29 -0.30
CA ARG A 8 -0.56 32.30 -1.75
C ARG A 8 -2.01 32.02 -2.15
N LEU A 9 -2.72 31.16 -1.43
CA LEU A 9 -4.13 30.87 -1.69
C LEU A 9 -5.04 32.04 -1.27
N ARG A 10 -4.69 32.77 -0.21
CA ARG A 10 -5.35 34.02 0.17
C ARG A 10 -5.11 35.11 -0.87
N ASP A 11 -3.86 35.26 -1.32
CA ASP A 11 -3.49 36.27 -2.32
C ASP A 11 -4.15 35.99 -3.69
N LEU A 12 -4.48 34.72 -3.98
CA LEU A 12 -5.28 34.32 -5.14
C LEU A 12 -6.80 34.46 -4.94
N GLY A 13 -7.28 34.91 -3.78
CA GLY A 13 -8.70 35.09 -3.48
C GLY A 13 -9.50 33.78 -3.34
N ILE A 14 -8.82 32.64 -3.19
CA ILE A 14 -9.46 31.31 -3.15
C ILE A 14 -10.02 31.00 -1.76
N ILE A 15 -9.48 31.60 -0.70
CA ILE A 15 -9.87 31.37 0.69
C ILE A 15 -10.10 32.68 1.44
N ASP A 16 -11.22 32.74 2.15
CA ASP A 16 -11.59 33.84 3.03
C ASP A 16 -10.63 34.00 4.22
N PRO A 17 -10.49 35.22 4.78
CA PRO A 17 -9.63 35.49 5.93
C PRO A 17 -9.93 34.61 7.16
N ALA A 18 -11.19 34.21 7.37
CA ALA A 18 -11.57 33.26 8.43
C ALA A 18 -11.01 31.84 8.18
N ARG A 19 -10.99 31.38 6.93
CA ARG A 19 -10.38 30.10 6.54
C ARG A 19 -8.86 30.18 6.58
N HIS A 20 -8.27 31.32 6.20
CA HIS A 20 -6.82 31.57 6.33
C HIS A 20 -6.36 31.46 7.78
N GLY A 21 -7.07 32.08 8.74
CA GLY A 21 -6.78 31.96 10.17
C GLY A 21 -6.85 30.52 10.70
N ALA A 22 -7.86 29.75 10.29
CA ALA A 22 -7.98 28.33 10.65
C ALA A 22 -6.86 27.46 10.06
N LEU A 23 -6.40 27.78 8.85
CA LEU A 23 -5.31 27.10 8.14
C LEU A 23 -3.92 27.49 8.67
N ALA A 24 -3.77 28.73 9.15
CA ALA A 24 -2.55 29.23 9.80
C ALA A 24 -2.39 28.66 11.22
N GLY A 25 -3.49 28.47 11.96
CA GLY A 25 -3.51 27.82 13.28
C GLY A 25 -3.25 26.31 13.25
N THR A 26 -3.35 25.66 12.09
CA THR A 26 -3.02 24.25 11.89
C THR A 26 -1.56 24.06 11.44
N GLN A 27 -0.63 24.69 12.14
CA GLN A 27 0.78 24.35 12.02
C GLN A 27 0.94 22.86 12.38
N ALA A 28 1.23 22.05 11.37
CA ALA A 28 1.49 20.64 11.57
C ALA A 28 2.78 20.54 12.39
N ALA A 29 2.72 19.78 13.49
CA ALA A 29 3.89 19.51 14.31
C ALA A 29 5.06 19.07 13.39
N PRO A 30 6.30 19.51 13.68
CA PRO A 30 7.46 19.06 12.94
C PRO A 30 7.47 17.52 12.85
N TRP A 31 7.88 16.97 11.70
CA TRP A 31 7.78 15.53 11.45
C TRP A 31 8.49 14.69 12.51
N TRP A 32 9.60 15.18 13.07
CA TRP A 32 10.36 14.52 14.13
C TRP A 32 9.55 14.46 15.44
N LEU A 33 8.81 15.53 15.78
CA LEU A 33 7.96 15.59 16.96
C LEU A 33 6.74 14.69 16.77
N ALA A 34 6.14 14.69 15.58
CA ALA A 34 5.05 13.77 15.24
C ALA A 34 5.50 12.30 15.34
N GLY A 35 6.73 11.99 14.91
CA GLY A 35 7.34 10.68 15.06
C GLY A 35 7.56 10.29 16.52
N LEU A 36 8.13 11.18 17.33
CA LEU A 36 8.35 10.94 18.76
C LEU A 36 7.04 10.75 19.53
N LEU A 37 6.02 11.56 19.23
CA LEU A 37 4.68 11.42 19.81
C LEU A 37 4.01 10.10 19.39
N ALA A 38 4.23 9.64 18.16
CA ALA A 38 3.75 8.34 17.72
C ALA A 38 4.40 7.21 18.53
N ILE A 39 5.73 7.22 18.68
CA ILE A 39 6.45 6.23 19.48
C ILE A 39 5.96 6.25 20.93
N ALA A 40 5.87 7.43 21.54
CA ALA A 40 5.37 7.59 22.90
C ALA A 40 3.93 7.06 23.06
N ALA A 41 3.05 7.31 22.08
CA ALA A 41 1.69 6.81 22.08
C ALA A 41 1.62 5.29 22.00
N TRP A 42 2.47 4.65 21.19
CA TRP A 42 2.55 3.19 21.10
C TRP A 42 3.09 2.56 22.39
N VAL A 43 4.14 3.13 22.98
CA VAL A 43 4.67 2.67 24.27
C VAL A 43 3.61 2.81 25.38
N ALA A 44 2.96 3.97 25.47
CA ALA A 44 1.87 4.19 26.43
C ALA A 44 0.71 3.21 26.20
N ALA A 45 0.32 2.99 24.95
CA ALA A 45 -0.73 2.04 24.60
C ALA A 45 -0.37 0.62 25.07
N LEU A 46 0.87 0.16 24.85
CA LEU A 46 1.33 -1.16 25.29
C LEU A 46 1.34 -1.28 26.82
N ILE A 47 1.78 -0.26 27.55
CA ILE A 47 1.77 -0.26 29.02
C ILE A 47 0.33 -0.30 29.55
N ILE A 48 -0.57 0.52 28.99
CA ILE A 48 -1.98 0.55 29.39
C ILE A 48 -2.64 -0.80 29.06
N MET A 49 -2.46 -1.31 27.85
CA MET A 49 -2.99 -2.61 27.46
C MET A 49 -2.42 -3.70 28.37
N GLY A 50 -1.12 -3.76 28.60
CA GLY A 50 -0.52 -4.75 29.51
C GLY A 50 -1.06 -4.66 30.94
N SER A 51 -1.24 -3.45 31.48
CA SER A 51 -1.70 -3.23 32.86
C SER A 51 -3.18 -3.56 33.06
N PHE A 52 -4.02 -3.32 32.05
CA PHE A 52 -5.46 -3.57 32.14
C PHE A 52 -5.85 -4.96 31.61
N PHE A 53 -5.23 -5.42 30.54
CA PHE A 53 -5.55 -6.70 29.89
C PHE A 53 -4.76 -7.86 30.44
N GLY A 54 -3.54 -7.65 30.96
CA GLY A 54 -2.79 -8.71 31.64
C GLY A 54 -3.59 -9.34 32.78
N PRO A 55 -4.13 -8.54 33.73
CA PRO A 55 -5.00 -9.05 34.79
C PRO A 55 -6.33 -9.61 34.28
N LEU A 56 -6.96 -9.00 33.28
CA LEU A 56 -8.22 -9.47 32.72
C LEU A 56 -8.08 -10.86 32.09
N LEU A 57 -7.00 -11.10 31.35
CA LEU A 57 -6.67 -12.42 30.80
C LEU A 57 -6.31 -13.41 31.91
N ALA A 58 -5.59 -12.95 32.95
CA ALA A 58 -5.30 -13.78 34.12
C ALA A 58 -6.54 -14.22 34.92
N MET A 59 -7.67 -13.49 34.83
CA MET A 59 -8.96 -13.90 35.40
C MET A 59 -9.66 -15.00 34.59
N GLY A 60 -9.17 -15.29 33.38
CA GLY A 60 -9.59 -16.41 32.56
C GLY A 60 -9.36 -16.15 31.07
N ASP A 61 -8.66 -17.05 30.40
CA ASP A 61 -8.32 -16.95 28.97
C ASP A 61 -9.46 -17.39 28.03
N GLY A 62 -10.71 -17.43 28.51
CA GLY A 62 -11.85 -17.87 27.73
C GLY A 62 -12.14 -16.96 26.50
N PRO A 63 -12.79 -17.50 25.45
CA PRO A 63 -13.26 -16.71 24.30
C PRO A 63 -14.06 -15.47 24.70
N GLY A 64 -14.92 -15.60 25.73
CA GLY A 64 -15.73 -14.50 26.25
C GLY A 64 -14.90 -13.33 26.79
N THR A 65 -13.84 -13.60 27.56
CA THR A 65 -12.94 -12.56 28.09
C THR A 65 -12.28 -11.77 26.98
N ARG A 66 -11.76 -12.47 25.96
CA ARG A 66 -11.14 -11.86 24.79
C ARG A 66 -12.13 -11.06 23.96
N ALA A 67 -13.36 -11.56 23.80
CA ALA A 67 -14.42 -10.85 23.09
C ALA A 67 -14.80 -9.52 23.78
N ILE A 68 -15.04 -9.57 25.10
CA ILE A 68 -15.37 -8.38 25.90
C ILE A 68 -14.20 -7.38 25.87
N GLY A 69 -12.99 -7.89 26.09
CA GLY A 69 -11.78 -7.10 26.05
C GLY A 69 -11.57 -6.41 24.69
N GLY A 70 -11.72 -7.14 23.59
CA GLY A 70 -11.64 -6.60 22.24
C GLY A 70 -12.68 -5.50 21.99
N ALA A 71 -13.92 -5.71 22.41
CA ALA A 71 -14.99 -4.71 22.29
C ALA A 71 -14.68 -3.42 23.09
N ILE A 72 -14.14 -3.54 24.30
CA ILE A 72 -13.72 -2.39 25.12
C ILE A 72 -12.60 -1.60 24.43
N LEU A 73 -11.59 -2.29 23.86
CA LEU A 73 -10.51 -1.62 23.13
C LEU A 73 -11.01 -0.90 21.88
N LEU A 74 -11.89 -1.53 21.10
CA LEU A 74 -12.49 -0.87 19.93
C LEU A 74 -13.34 0.34 20.32
N GLY A 75 -14.15 0.22 21.37
CA GLY A 75 -14.92 1.35 21.91
C GLY A 75 -14.02 2.49 22.38
N SER A 76 -12.94 2.16 23.08
CA SER A 76 -11.93 3.12 23.56
C SER A 76 -11.20 3.80 22.40
N ALA A 77 -10.84 3.05 21.36
CA ALA A 77 -10.24 3.58 20.14
C ALA A 77 -11.16 4.58 19.45
N LEU A 78 -12.44 4.23 19.25
CA LEU A 78 -13.43 5.12 18.64
C LEU A 78 -13.67 6.39 19.46
N TRP A 79 -13.62 6.30 20.79
CA TRP A 79 -13.67 7.47 21.66
C TRP A 79 -12.41 8.34 21.54
N LEU A 80 -11.22 7.73 21.55
CA LEU A 80 -9.95 8.44 21.40
C LEU A 80 -9.81 9.14 20.03
N PHE A 81 -10.34 8.56 18.95
CA PHE A 81 -10.34 9.21 17.63
C PHE A 81 -11.13 10.52 17.59
N ARG A 82 -12.00 10.80 18.57
CA ARG A 82 -12.68 12.09 18.71
C ARG A 82 -11.80 13.17 19.33
N ARG A 83 -10.61 12.84 19.83
CA ARG A 83 -9.69 13.79 20.47
C ARG A 83 -8.74 14.40 19.42
N PRO A 84 -8.59 15.74 19.35
CA PRO A 84 -7.79 16.42 18.34
C PRO A 84 -6.29 16.42 18.67
N SER A 85 -5.68 15.24 18.83
CA SER A 85 -4.24 15.10 19.12
C SER A 85 -3.60 13.97 18.31
N PRO A 86 -2.41 14.20 17.72
CA PRO A 86 -1.67 13.15 17.01
C PRO A 86 -1.28 11.98 17.95
N PHE A 87 -1.02 12.27 19.22
CA PHE A 87 -0.75 11.25 20.23
C PHE A 87 -1.96 10.32 20.42
N PHE A 88 -3.15 10.90 20.67
CA PHE A 88 -4.37 10.11 20.84
C PHE A 88 -4.76 9.35 19.58
N ALA A 89 -4.50 9.90 18.39
CA ALA A 89 -4.76 9.19 17.14
C ALA A 89 -3.89 7.93 16.96
N GLN A 90 -2.64 7.95 17.44
CA GLN A 90 -1.74 6.78 17.39
C GLN A 90 -2.07 5.77 18.49
N MET A 91 -2.41 6.23 19.70
CA MET A 91 -2.88 5.33 20.76
C MET A 91 -4.21 4.65 20.38
N ALA A 92 -5.14 5.39 19.78
CA ALA A 92 -6.38 4.83 19.25
C ALA A 92 -6.13 3.79 18.15
N LEU A 93 -5.13 3.99 17.29
CA LEU A 93 -4.73 3.02 16.28
C LEU A 93 -4.26 1.71 16.93
N ALA A 94 -3.38 1.81 17.93
CA ALA A 94 -2.89 0.65 18.68
C ALA A 94 -4.04 -0.12 19.37
N PHE A 95 -4.95 0.60 20.04
CA PHE A 95 -6.13 -0.01 20.67
C PHE A 95 -7.05 -0.66 19.64
N SER A 96 -7.24 -0.03 18.48
CA SER A 96 -8.05 -0.62 17.41
C SER A 96 -7.44 -1.93 16.91
N LEU A 97 -6.13 -1.96 16.64
CA LEU A 97 -5.44 -3.16 16.15
C LEU A 97 -5.49 -4.29 17.17
N ALA A 98 -5.21 -4.00 18.44
CA ALA A 98 -5.33 -4.97 19.52
C ALA A 98 -6.76 -5.46 19.69
N GLY A 99 -7.75 -4.57 19.63
CA GLY A 99 -9.17 -4.92 19.71
C GLY A 99 -9.63 -5.83 18.57
N GLN A 100 -9.22 -5.54 17.33
CA GLN A 100 -9.47 -6.40 16.16
C GLN A 100 -8.85 -7.79 16.35
N GLY A 101 -7.60 -7.85 16.83
CA GLY A 101 -6.90 -9.12 17.11
C GLY A 101 -7.56 -9.95 18.19
N LEU A 102 -7.99 -9.33 19.30
CA LEU A 102 -8.68 -10.03 20.40
C LEU A 102 -10.06 -10.56 19.99
N LEU A 103 -10.82 -9.79 19.21
CA LEU A 103 -12.11 -10.28 18.69
C LEU A 103 -11.89 -11.44 17.71
N ALA A 104 -10.90 -11.35 16.82
CA ALA A 104 -10.57 -12.43 15.90
C ALA A 104 -10.12 -13.69 16.65
N SER A 105 -9.29 -13.57 17.69
CA SER A 105 -8.84 -14.72 18.49
C SER A 105 -9.93 -15.33 19.37
N ALA A 106 -10.90 -14.54 19.81
CA ALA A 106 -12.07 -15.06 20.52
C ALA A 106 -12.93 -15.97 19.64
N VAL A 107 -13.09 -15.63 18.35
CA VAL A 107 -13.85 -16.45 17.40
C VAL A 107 -13.14 -17.77 17.09
N LEU A 108 -11.80 -17.74 17.02
CA LEU A 108 -10.99 -18.95 16.78
C LEU A 108 -11.18 -20.02 17.86
N ASP A 109 -11.07 -19.63 19.13
CA ASP A 109 -11.09 -20.60 20.23
C ASP A 109 -12.50 -21.04 20.62
N GLY A 110 -13.53 -20.25 20.29
CA GLY A 110 -14.92 -20.61 20.56
C GLY A 110 -15.48 -21.71 19.64
N ASN A 111 -14.70 -22.20 18.67
CA ASN A 111 -15.23 -22.95 17.54
C ASN A 111 -14.34 -24.15 17.18
N GLU A 112 -14.19 -25.13 18.09
CA GLU A 112 -13.37 -26.35 17.88
C GLU A 112 -13.81 -27.22 16.68
N ALA A 113 -15.01 -26.99 16.13
CA ALA A 113 -15.63 -27.83 15.09
C ALA A 113 -15.51 -27.30 13.64
N TRP A 114 -14.75 -26.24 13.36
CA TRP A 114 -14.61 -25.73 11.99
C TRP A 114 -13.23 -26.06 11.40
N LEU A 115 -13.20 -26.98 10.43
CA LEU A 115 -12.04 -27.42 9.66
C LEU A 115 -11.24 -26.31 8.91
N HIS A 116 -11.57 -25.03 9.12
CA HIS A 116 -10.95 -23.85 8.48
C HIS A 116 -10.74 -22.70 9.47
N ALA A 117 -10.08 -22.94 10.60
CA ALA A 117 -9.78 -21.92 11.61
C ALA A 117 -9.25 -20.61 10.98
N SER A 118 -8.36 -20.71 10.00
CA SER A 118 -7.77 -19.55 9.33
C SER A 118 -8.77 -18.73 8.47
N ASP A 119 -9.74 -19.38 7.82
CA ASP A 119 -10.78 -18.66 7.05
C ASP A 119 -11.70 -17.89 7.99
N SER A 120 -12.02 -18.47 9.16
CA SER A 120 -12.85 -17.80 10.16
C SER A 120 -12.18 -16.54 10.73
N LEU A 121 -10.85 -16.55 10.90
CA LEU A 121 -10.08 -15.37 11.26
C LEU A 121 -10.15 -14.30 10.17
N ALA A 122 -9.96 -14.69 8.91
CA ALA A 122 -9.98 -13.75 7.79
C ALA A 122 -11.37 -13.12 7.62
N ILE A 123 -12.45 -13.90 7.71
CA ILE A 123 -13.83 -13.39 7.68
C ILE A 123 -14.08 -12.43 8.85
N THR A 124 -13.64 -12.79 10.06
CA THR A 124 -13.85 -11.96 11.25
C THR A 124 -13.11 -10.62 11.11
N LEU A 125 -11.84 -10.63 10.72
CA LEU A 125 -11.07 -9.40 10.48
C LEU A 125 -11.67 -8.58 9.34
N LEU A 126 -12.14 -9.22 8.26
CA LEU A 126 -12.80 -8.55 7.15
C LEU A 126 -14.04 -7.78 7.63
N VAL A 127 -14.93 -8.44 8.38
CA VAL A 127 -16.17 -7.85 8.88
C VAL A 127 -15.88 -6.69 9.83
N ILE A 128 -14.97 -6.88 10.80
CA ILE A 128 -14.62 -5.83 11.77
C ILE A 128 -13.97 -4.63 11.06
N ALA A 129 -13.01 -4.87 10.16
CA ALA A 129 -12.32 -3.80 9.45
C ALA A 129 -13.26 -3.02 8.51
N LEU A 130 -14.21 -3.70 7.84
CA LEU A 130 -15.27 -3.05 7.07
C LEU A 130 -16.15 -2.15 7.95
N ALA A 131 -16.57 -2.63 9.13
CA ALA A 131 -17.35 -1.83 10.06
C ALA A 131 -16.58 -0.59 10.53
N LEU A 132 -15.27 -0.72 10.76
CA LEU A 132 -14.39 0.37 11.23
C LEU A 132 -14.01 1.39 10.13
N LEU A 133 -14.30 1.12 8.86
CA LEU A 133 -14.19 2.11 7.77
C LEU A 133 -15.33 3.15 7.78
N VAL A 134 -16.48 2.82 8.35
CA VAL A 134 -17.66 3.69 8.44
C VAL A 134 -17.41 4.93 9.31
N PRO A 135 -16.97 4.82 10.59
CA PRO A 135 -16.79 5.98 11.45
C PRO A 135 -15.72 6.94 10.93
N ARG A 136 -15.91 8.24 11.18
CA ARG A 136 -14.93 9.29 10.89
C ARG A 136 -13.76 9.19 11.88
N THR A 137 -12.75 8.42 11.48
CA THR A 137 -11.51 8.17 12.22
C THR A 137 -10.32 8.81 11.50
N SER A 138 -9.11 8.66 12.05
CA SER A 138 -7.89 9.20 11.43
C SER A 138 -7.62 8.55 10.05
N GLY A 139 -6.95 9.30 9.16
CA GLY A 139 -6.60 8.79 7.84
C GLY A 139 -5.68 7.55 7.89
N ALA A 140 -4.80 7.47 8.89
CA ALA A 140 -3.95 6.30 9.11
C ALA A 140 -4.78 5.07 9.48
N HIS A 141 -5.70 5.21 10.45
CA HIS A 141 -6.57 4.11 10.87
C HIS A 141 -7.42 3.55 9.73
N ARG A 142 -8.03 4.41 8.92
CA ARG A 142 -8.78 3.97 7.75
C ARG A 142 -7.90 3.26 6.72
N SER A 143 -6.67 3.74 6.52
CA SER A 143 -5.73 3.10 5.58
C SER A 143 -5.33 1.70 6.06
N VAL A 144 -5.13 1.54 7.37
CA VAL A 144 -4.85 0.24 8.00
C VAL A 144 -6.08 -0.68 7.90
N CYS A 145 -7.29 -0.19 8.18
CA CYS A 145 -8.51 -0.99 8.01
C CYS A 145 -8.71 -1.41 6.55
N ALA A 146 -8.50 -0.50 5.59
CA ALA A 146 -8.56 -0.84 4.17
C ALA A 146 -7.52 -1.90 3.79
N LEU A 147 -6.30 -1.81 4.34
CA LEU A 147 -5.29 -2.85 4.15
C LEU A 147 -5.73 -4.19 4.74
N ILE A 148 -6.28 -4.22 5.96
CA ILE A 148 -6.78 -5.46 6.59
C ILE A 148 -7.89 -6.07 5.74
N VAL A 149 -8.83 -5.27 5.23
CA VAL A 149 -9.87 -5.73 4.30
C VAL A 149 -9.26 -6.37 3.06
N LEU A 150 -8.31 -5.70 2.40
CA LEU A 150 -7.68 -6.22 1.18
C LEU A 150 -6.81 -7.45 1.44
N ALA A 151 -6.14 -7.53 2.59
CA ALA A 151 -5.35 -8.69 2.98
C ALA A 151 -6.25 -9.89 3.32
N ALA A 152 -7.33 -9.68 4.08
CA ALA A 152 -8.30 -10.72 4.40
C ALA A 152 -9.01 -11.24 3.15
N LEU A 153 -9.38 -10.36 2.20
CA LEU A 153 -9.89 -10.79 0.89
C LEU A 153 -8.86 -11.60 0.11
N GLY A 154 -7.60 -11.15 0.08
CA GLY A 154 -6.52 -11.90 -0.56
C GLY A 154 -6.36 -13.30 0.05
N TYR A 155 -6.45 -13.41 1.37
CA TYR A 155 -6.42 -14.70 2.07
C TYR A 155 -7.59 -15.60 1.67
N LEU A 156 -8.83 -15.08 1.70
CA LEU A 156 -10.04 -15.83 1.36
C LEU A 156 -10.14 -16.24 -0.10
N ILE A 157 -9.47 -15.51 -1.01
CA ILE A 157 -9.31 -15.91 -2.41
C ILE A 157 -8.49 -17.20 -2.53
N GLY A 158 -7.65 -17.50 -1.53
CA GLY A 158 -6.82 -18.71 -1.47
C GLY A 158 -5.61 -18.64 -2.38
N TRP A 159 -4.73 -19.64 -2.28
CA TRP A 159 -3.54 -19.74 -3.11
C TRP A 159 -3.90 -20.12 -4.55
N GLY A 160 -3.10 -19.62 -5.50
CA GLY A 160 -3.15 -20.04 -6.91
C GLY A 160 -3.45 -18.90 -7.88
N THR A 161 -4.02 -19.28 -9.01
CA THR A 161 -4.36 -18.37 -10.11
C THR A 161 -5.30 -17.21 -9.70
N PRO A 162 -6.33 -17.41 -8.85
CA PRO A 162 -7.18 -16.31 -8.39
C PRO A 162 -6.40 -15.22 -7.64
N LEU A 163 -5.46 -15.60 -6.77
CA LEU A 163 -4.62 -14.65 -6.03
C LEU A 163 -3.67 -13.88 -6.94
N ALA A 164 -3.16 -14.53 -7.98
CA ALA A 164 -2.36 -13.86 -9.00
C ALA A 164 -3.18 -12.76 -9.71
N PHE A 165 -4.40 -13.07 -10.14
CA PHE A 165 -5.30 -12.05 -10.70
C PHE A 165 -5.62 -10.94 -9.71
N TYR A 166 -5.83 -11.28 -8.44
CA TYR A 166 -6.07 -10.31 -7.38
C TYR A 166 -4.90 -9.33 -7.22
N GLY A 167 -3.64 -9.79 -7.24
CA GLY A 167 -2.47 -8.90 -7.18
C GLY A 167 -2.32 -7.97 -8.40
N VAL A 168 -2.64 -8.47 -9.59
CA VAL A 168 -2.71 -7.64 -10.80
C VAL A 168 -3.81 -6.58 -10.66
N LEU A 169 -4.99 -6.97 -10.17
CA LEU A 169 -6.12 -6.07 -9.95
C LEU A 169 -5.80 -4.99 -8.91
N LEU A 170 -5.14 -5.36 -7.80
CA LEU A 170 -4.69 -4.41 -6.78
C LEU A 170 -3.68 -3.41 -7.35
N THR A 171 -2.77 -3.87 -8.20
CA THR A 171 -1.81 -2.99 -8.89
C THR A 171 -2.53 -2.00 -9.80
N ALA A 172 -3.50 -2.48 -10.59
CA ALA A 172 -4.31 -1.62 -11.47
C ALA A 172 -5.17 -0.63 -10.68
N LEU A 173 -5.80 -1.08 -9.58
CA LEU A 173 -6.58 -0.23 -8.69
C LEU A 173 -5.71 0.86 -8.05
N ALA A 174 -4.55 0.50 -7.50
CA ALA A 174 -3.63 1.46 -6.90
C ALA A 174 -3.12 2.46 -7.93
N ALA A 175 -2.66 2.00 -9.11
CA ALA A 175 -2.20 2.87 -10.18
C ALA A 175 -3.30 3.84 -10.63
N SER A 176 -4.49 3.34 -10.96
CA SER A 176 -5.62 4.17 -11.39
C SER A 176 -6.05 5.21 -10.35
N LEU A 177 -6.09 4.83 -9.06
CA LEU A 177 -6.37 5.77 -7.98
C LEU A 177 -5.30 6.86 -7.88
N TRP A 178 -4.02 6.53 -7.99
CA TRP A 178 -2.97 7.56 -7.94
C TRP A 178 -2.98 8.47 -9.17
N LEU A 179 -3.21 7.93 -10.38
CA LEU A 179 -3.33 8.71 -11.60
C LEU A 179 -4.55 9.65 -11.56
N ALA A 180 -5.67 9.19 -11.01
CA ALA A 180 -6.88 10.00 -10.83
C ALA A 180 -6.85 10.91 -9.59
N ARG A 181 -5.70 11.05 -8.90
CA ARG A 181 -5.62 11.83 -7.65
C ARG A 181 -6.09 13.27 -7.82
N ALA A 182 -5.77 13.90 -8.94
CA ALA A 182 -6.20 15.27 -9.21
C ALA A 182 -7.73 15.40 -9.19
N ASP A 183 -8.43 14.39 -9.69
CA ASP A 183 -9.88 14.37 -9.77
C ASP A 183 -10.49 14.14 -8.38
N TRP A 184 -10.10 13.07 -7.68
CA TRP A 184 -10.79 12.72 -6.43
C TRP A 184 -10.29 13.45 -5.18
N ALA A 185 -9.11 14.08 -5.18
CA ALA A 185 -8.59 14.74 -3.97
C ALA A 185 -9.48 15.89 -3.48
N GLY A 186 -10.21 16.56 -4.39
CA GLY A 186 -11.18 17.61 -4.06
C GLY A 186 -12.62 17.13 -3.81
N HIS A 187 -12.92 15.87 -4.08
CA HIS A 187 -14.29 15.35 -3.97
C HIS A 187 -14.67 14.98 -2.53
N ALA A 188 -15.97 15.01 -2.21
CA ALA A 188 -16.49 14.60 -0.89
C ALA A 188 -16.10 13.16 -0.50
N ARG A 189 -15.83 12.28 -1.49
CA ARG A 189 -15.41 10.89 -1.29
C ARG A 189 -13.90 10.71 -1.07
N ALA A 190 -13.10 11.78 -1.09
CA ALA A 190 -11.65 11.73 -0.91
C ALA A 190 -11.24 10.99 0.38
N GLY A 191 -12.03 11.14 1.45
CA GLY A 191 -11.81 10.49 2.74
C GLY A 191 -11.95 8.96 2.73
N HIS A 192 -12.50 8.36 1.67
CA HIS A 192 -12.62 6.91 1.48
C HIS A 192 -11.66 6.40 0.40
N LEU A 193 -11.50 7.16 -0.68
CA LEU A 193 -10.60 6.77 -1.78
C LEU A 193 -9.13 6.78 -1.38
N LYS A 194 -8.71 7.74 -0.54
CA LYS A 194 -7.32 7.81 -0.06
C LYS A 194 -6.89 6.56 0.73
N PRO A 195 -7.64 6.09 1.75
CA PRO A 195 -7.38 4.82 2.41
C PRO A 195 -7.27 3.62 1.47
N ILE A 196 -8.17 3.52 0.48
CA ILE A 196 -8.16 2.42 -0.49
C ILE A 196 -6.90 2.49 -1.36
N ALA A 197 -6.50 3.67 -1.83
CA ALA A 197 -5.27 3.85 -2.58
C ALA A 197 -4.05 3.40 -1.77
N HIS A 198 -3.97 3.79 -0.49
CA HIS A 198 -2.90 3.36 0.41
C HIS A 198 -2.89 1.85 0.65
N GLY A 199 -4.04 1.26 1.00
CA GLY A 199 -4.17 -0.18 1.23
C GLY A 199 -3.84 -1.00 -0.02
N ALA A 200 -4.37 -0.61 -1.17
CA ALA A 200 -4.13 -1.30 -2.44
C ALA A 200 -2.66 -1.21 -2.87
N THR A 201 -2.00 -0.06 -2.66
CA THR A 201 -0.56 0.11 -2.96
C THR A 201 0.27 -0.83 -2.10
N PHE A 202 0.02 -0.86 -0.79
CA PHE A 202 0.76 -1.73 0.12
C PHE A 202 0.52 -3.21 -0.18
N ALA A 203 -0.74 -3.60 -0.34
CA ALA A 203 -1.12 -4.98 -0.64
C ALA A 203 -0.55 -5.46 -1.98
N ALA A 204 -0.57 -4.61 -3.03
CA ALA A 204 0.04 -4.92 -4.31
C ALA A 204 1.55 -5.16 -4.20
N LEU A 205 2.27 -4.34 -3.43
CA LEU A 205 3.70 -4.53 -3.17
C LEU A 205 3.93 -5.83 -2.38
N CYS A 206 3.21 -6.06 -1.29
CA CYS A 206 3.36 -7.29 -0.50
C CYS A 206 3.06 -8.57 -1.31
N LEU A 207 2.11 -8.51 -2.24
CA LEU A 207 1.73 -9.65 -3.08
C LEU A 207 2.63 -9.81 -4.31
N ALA A 208 3.43 -8.81 -4.68
CA ALA A 208 4.26 -8.84 -5.87
C ALA A 208 5.28 -10.01 -5.94
N PRO A 209 5.94 -10.42 -4.83
CA PRO A 209 6.79 -11.62 -4.78
C PRO A 209 6.09 -12.91 -5.15
N TYR A 210 4.77 -13.00 -4.94
CA TYR A 210 3.98 -14.20 -5.23
C TYR A 210 4.07 -14.61 -6.72
N GLY A 211 4.07 -13.60 -7.60
CA GLY A 211 4.25 -13.80 -9.04
C GLY A 211 5.70 -14.04 -9.47
N GLY A 212 6.68 -13.81 -8.59
CA GLY A 212 8.11 -13.95 -8.87
C GLY A 212 8.53 -15.40 -9.05
N ALA A 213 9.43 -15.68 -10.00
CA ALA A 213 9.91 -17.04 -10.24
C ALA A 213 10.51 -17.65 -8.96
N TYR A 214 11.42 -16.93 -8.29
CA TYR A 214 12.15 -17.40 -7.12
C TYR A 214 11.34 -17.32 -5.81
N LEU A 215 10.91 -16.11 -5.40
CA LEU A 215 10.22 -15.98 -4.10
C LEU A 215 8.84 -16.66 -4.11
N GLY A 216 8.16 -16.70 -5.26
CA GLY A 216 6.92 -17.44 -5.40
C GLY A 216 7.09 -18.96 -5.31
N GLU A 217 8.22 -19.50 -5.77
CA GLU A 217 8.52 -20.94 -5.67
C GLU A 217 8.96 -21.33 -4.26
N VAL A 218 9.80 -20.51 -3.63
CA VAL A 218 10.15 -20.67 -2.20
C VAL A 218 8.89 -20.63 -1.34
N GLY A 219 7.98 -19.68 -1.59
CA GLY A 219 6.71 -19.58 -0.88
C GLY A 219 5.82 -20.82 -1.08
N ALA A 220 5.66 -21.28 -2.32
CA ALA A 220 4.89 -22.48 -2.62
C ALA A 220 5.46 -23.73 -1.93
N THR A 221 6.79 -23.87 -1.94
CA THR A 221 7.49 -25.01 -1.31
C THR A 221 7.34 -25.00 0.21
N LEU A 222 7.53 -23.84 0.85
CA LEU A 222 7.39 -23.67 2.31
C LEU A 222 5.97 -23.94 2.80
N LEU A 223 4.97 -23.69 1.96
CA LEU A 223 3.56 -23.85 2.29
C LEU A 223 2.98 -25.19 1.84
N GLY A 224 3.78 -26.03 1.17
CA GLY A 224 3.33 -27.33 0.65
C GLY A 224 2.31 -27.21 -0.49
N GLU A 225 2.25 -26.07 -1.17
CA GLU A 225 1.25 -25.76 -2.19
C GLU A 225 1.79 -26.03 -3.61
N ALA A 226 0.99 -26.71 -4.43
CA ALA A 226 1.36 -27.00 -5.81
C ALA A 226 1.28 -25.72 -6.67
N ARG A 227 2.43 -25.26 -7.18
CA ARG A 227 2.49 -24.08 -8.04
C ARG A 227 2.19 -24.45 -9.49
N SER A 228 1.17 -23.81 -10.07
CA SER A 228 0.92 -23.92 -11.52
C SER A 228 2.06 -23.30 -12.33
N ALA A 229 2.52 -24.01 -13.36
CA ALA A 229 3.56 -23.54 -14.28
C ALA A 229 3.18 -22.24 -15.01
N TYR A 230 1.88 -21.95 -15.16
CA TYR A 230 1.39 -20.76 -15.87
C TYR A 230 1.28 -19.52 -14.97
N LEU A 231 1.40 -19.67 -13.65
CA LEU A 231 1.18 -18.58 -12.69
C LEU A 231 2.20 -17.43 -12.83
N PRO A 232 3.52 -17.69 -12.95
CA PRO A 232 4.49 -16.61 -13.18
C PRO A 232 4.23 -15.86 -14.48
N LEU A 233 3.87 -16.58 -15.55
CA LEU A 233 3.56 -15.99 -16.85
C LEU A 233 2.32 -15.11 -16.77
N LEU A 234 1.25 -15.59 -16.16
CA LEU A 234 0.00 -14.83 -16.01
C LEU A 234 0.23 -13.54 -15.22
N TYR A 235 0.93 -13.62 -14.10
CA TYR A 235 1.21 -12.46 -13.26
C TYR A 235 2.16 -11.47 -13.95
N GLY A 236 3.19 -11.98 -14.66
CA GLY A 236 4.12 -11.19 -15.47
C GLY A 236 3.42 -10.43 -16.60
N VAL A 237 2.58 -11.12 -17.38
CA VAL A 237 1.80 -10.50 -18.46
C VAL A 237 0.80 -9.49 -17.88
N GLY A 238 0.05 -9.86 -16.84
CA GLY A 238 -0.93 -8.98 -16.21
C GLY A 238 -0.32 -7.68 -15.69
N THR A 239 0.78 -7.77 -14.93
CA THR A 239 1.47 -6.58 -14.41
C THR A 239 2.13 -5.75 -15.53
N SER A 240 2.60 -6.39 -16.60
CA SER A 240 3.12 -5.71 -17.80
C SER A 240 2.05 -4.90 -18.53
N LEU A 241 0.83 -5.44 -18.64
CA LEU A 241 -0.30 -4.72 -19.24
C LEU A 241 -0.67 -3.48 -18.41
N VAL A 242 -0.70 -3.61 -17.07
CA VAL A 242 -0.96 -2.47 -16.18
C VAL A 242 0.14 -1.41 -16.28
N TRP A 243 1.41 -1.83 -16.36
CA TRP A 243 2.54 -0.94 -16.60
C TRP A 243 2.41 -0.17 -17.92
N LEU A 244 2.15 -0.87 -19.02
CA LEU A 244 1.97 -0.26 -20.34
C LEU A 244 0.77 0.70 -20.34
N ALA A 245 -0.36 0.30 -19.75
CA ALA A 245 -1.54 1.16 -19.61
C ALA A 245 -1.21 2.45 -18.82
N THR A 246 -0.42 2.34 -17.76
CA THR A 246 0.03 3.49 -16.96
C THR A 246 0.90 4.44 -17.78
N VAL A 247 1.86 3.92 -18.56
CA VAL A 247 2.71 4.74 -19.43
C VAL A 247 1.91 5.36 -20.58
N ILE A 248 0.97 4.62 -21.19
CA ILE A 248 0.06 5.14 -22.21
C ILE A 248 -0.75 6.32 -21.66
N TRP A 249 -1.31 6.17 -20.45
CA TRP A 249 -2.10 7.21 -19.81
C TRP A 249 -1.25 8.45 -19.50
N LEU A 250 -0.05 8.27 -18.94
CA LEU A 250 0.85 9.38 -18.59
C LEU A 250 1.39 10.12 -19.82
N SER A 251 1.58 9.42 -20.94
CA SER A 251 2.11 9.99 -22.19
C SER A 251 1.02 10.54 -23.13
N ARG A 252 -0.26 10.48 -22.74
CA ARG A 252 -1.41 10.82 -23.62
C ARG A 252 -1.41 12.26 -24.13
N THR A 253 -0.82 13.19 -23.39
CA THR A 253 -0.73 14.62 -23.74
C THR A 253 0.59 14.99 -24.41
N GLY A 254 1.53 14.04 -24.55
CA GLY A 254 2.84 14.28 -25.14
C GLY A 254 2.85 14.24 -26.67
N ALA A 255 3.88 14.82 -27.28
CA ALA A 255 4.12 14.73 -28.72
C ALA A 255 4.27 13.26 -29.18
N PRO A 256 3.81 12.91 -30.40
CA PRO A 256 3.75 11.51 -30.85
C PRO A 256 5.11 10.80 -30.84
N ALA A 257 6.18 11.49 -31.24
CA ALA A 257 7.54 10.94 -31.22
C ALA A 257 8.03 10.59 -29.80
N ARG A 258 7.75 11.46 -28.81
CA ARG A 258 8.10 11.21 -27.40
C ARG A 258 7.27 10.07 -26.82
N ARG A 259 5.98 10.03 -27.15
CA ARG A 259 5.09 8.95 -26.76
C ARG A 259 5.58 7.60 -27.27
N LEU A 260 5.97 7.51 -28.54
CA LEU A 260 6.52 6.27 -29.11
C LEU A 260 7.79 5.83 -28.37
N LEU A 261 8.69 6.77 -28.04
CA LEU A 261 9.91 6.46 -27.28
C LEU A 261 9.60 5.95 -25.86
N TYR A 262 8.66 6.58 -25.15
CA TYR A 262 8.23 6.10 -23.83
C TYR A 262 7.62 4.71 -23.89
N LEU A 263 6.79 4.43 -24.91
CA LEU A 263 6.17 3.11 -25.08
C LEU A 263 7.20 2.05 -25.46
N ALA A 264 8.16 2.37 -26.33
CA ALA A 264 9.26 1.47 -26.67
C ALA A 264 10.12 1.14 -25.44
N ALA A 265 10.52 2.15 -24.67
CA ALA A 265 11.26 1.96 -23.42
C ALA A 265 10.46 1.15 -22.39
N ALA A 266 9.17 1.42 -22.26
CA ALA A 266 8.27 0.70 -21.36
C ALA A 266 8.11 -0.77 -21.76
N LEU A 267 7.99 -1.06 -23.06
CA LEU A 267 7.91 -2.43 -23.58
C LEU A 267 9.21 -3.20 -23.33
N ILE A 268 10.36 -2.58 -23.61
CA ILE A 268 11.68 -3.17 -23.35
C ILE A 268 11.84 -3.48 -21.86
N PHE A 269 11.48 -2.54 -20.99
CA PHE A 269 11.53 -2.74 -19.54
C PHE A 269 10.61 -3.89 -19.10
N ALA A 270 9.38 -3.95 -19.59
CA ALA A 270 8.43 -5.02 -19.27
C ALA A 270 8.96 -6.39 -19.71
N LEU A 271 9.55 -6.48 -20.91
CA LEU A 271 10.16 -7.71 -21.42
C LEU A 271 11.37 -8.14 -20.58
N ALA A 272 12.24 -7.20 -20.20
CA ALA A 272 13.41 -7.47 -19.38
C ALA A 272 13.03 -7.90 -17.95
N ALA A 273 11.96 -7.34 -17.38
CA ALA A 273 11.52 -7.58 -16.02
C ALA A 273 10.46 -8.70 -15.90
N GLN A 274 10.11 -9.42 -16.97
CA GLN A 274 9.06 -10.47 -16.95
C GLN A 274 9.27 -11.52 -15.86
N ARG A 275 10.51 -11.91 -15.58
CA ARG A 275 10.83 -12.92 -14.55
C ARG A 275 10.70 -12.39 -13.12
N THR A 276 10.57 -11.08 -12.96
CA THR A 276 10.46 -10.39 -11.67
C THR A 276 9.33 -9.36 -11.74
N PRO A 277 8.06 -9.82 -11.77
CA PRO A 277 6.92 -8.93 -11.84
C PRO A 277 6.83 -7.98 -10.66
N GLY A 278 7.44 -8.30 -9.52
CA GLY A 278 7.62 -7.36 -8.41
C GLY A 278 8.25 -6.03 -8.83
N LEU A 279 9.27 -6.08 -9.70
CA LEU A 279 9.92 -4.90 -10.24
C LEU A 279 8.98 -4.08 -11.14
N ILE A 280 8.14 -4.75 -11.93
CA ILE A 280 7.12 -4.11 -12.79
C ILE A 280 6.05 -3.42 -11.92
N VAL A 281 5.55 -4.10 -10.89
CA VAL A 281 4.59 -3.54 -9.92
C VAL A 281 5.18 -2.31 -9.23
N ALA A 282 6.40 -2.42 -8.70
CA ALA A 282 7.06 -1.31 -8.02
C ALA A 282 7.30 -0.11 -8.96
N ALA A 283 7.75 -0.34 -10.19
CA ALA A 283 7.93 0.72 -11.19
C ALA A 283 6.60 1.39 -11.57
N THR A 284 5.53 0.62 -11.75
CA THR A 284 4.19 1.12 -12.04
C THR A 284 3.70 2.04 -10.93
N LEU A 285 3.79 1.59 -9.68
CA LEU A 285 3.36 2.35 -8.52
C LEU A 285 4.28 3.55 -8.25
N LEU A 286 5.58 3.44 -8.54
CA LEU A 286 6.50 4.56 -8.48
C LEU A 286 6.09 5.68 -9.45
N LEU A 287 5.81 5.37 -10.72
CA LEU A 287 5.33 6.36 -11.68
C LEU A 287 4.00 6.98 -11.24
N ALA A 288 3.04 6.15 -10.84
CA ALA A 288 1.71 6.62 -10.45
C ALA A 288 1.77 7.51 -9.19
N THR A 289 2.52 7.11 -8.16
CA THR A 289 2.66 7.87 -6.91
C THR A 289 3.54 9.11 -7.07
N PHE A 290 4.54 9.07 -7.96
CA PHE A 290 5.34 10.22 -8.35
C PHE A 290 4.49 11.26 -9.09
N HIS A 291 3.70 10.83 -10.08
CA HIS A 291 2.73 11.68 -10.78
C HIS A 291 1.74 12.31 -9.81
N ALA A 292 1.24 11.52 -8.86
CA ALA A 292 0.37 11.99 -7.81
C ALA A 292 1.05 12.96 -6.82
N GLY A 293 2.38 13.10 -6.82
CA GLY A 293 3.13 13.92 -5.87
C GLY A 293 3.17 13.36 -4.44
N HIS A 294 3.00 12.05 -4.25
CA HIS A 294 2.99 11.43 -2.91
C HIS A 294 4.37 10.90 -2.51
N ARG A 295 5.22 11.79 -1.97
CA ARG A 295 6.64 11.53 -1.65
C ARG A 295 6.90 10.25 -0.84
N ALA A 296 6.12 9.99 0.22
CA ALA A 296 6.34 8.81 1.05
C ALA A 296 6.09 7.49 0.31
N TRP A 297 5.09 7.44 -0.58
CA TRP A 297 4.80 6.25 -1.36
C TRP A 297 5.77 6.08 -2.50
N ALA A 298 6.14 7.18 -3.19
CA ALA A 298 7.19 7.14 -4.20
C ALA A 298 8.52 6.60 -3.60
N GLY A 299 8.91 7.08 -2.41
CA GLY A 299 10.08 6.59 -1.70
C GLY A 299 9.98 5.11 -1.33
N LEU A 300 8.83 4.67 -0.79
CA LEU A 300 8.63 3.26 -0.45
C LEU A 300 8.59 2.35 -1.68
N THR A 301 7.94 2.75 -2.77
CA THR A 301 7.92 1.99 -4.03
C THR A 301 9.31 1.90 -4.65
N LEU A 302 10.14 2.94 -4.51
CA LEU A 302 11.53 2.92 -4.95
C LEU A 302 12.37 1.95 -4.10
N LEU A 303 12.17 1.95 -2.77
CA LEU A 303 12.79 0.98 -1.88
C LEU A 303 12.38 -0.45 -2.24
N CYS A 304 11.09 -0.71 -2.46
CA CYS A 304 10.60 -2.01 -2.92
C CYS A 304 11.19 -2.42 -4.28
N ALA A 305 11.31 -1.48 -5.23
CA ALA A 305 11.97 -1.75 -6.51
C ALA A 305 13.42 -2.22 -6.31
N PHE A 306 14.16 -1.63 -5.37
CA PHE A 306 15.50 -2.07 -5.02
C PHE A 306 15.51 -3.48 -4.39
N LEU A 307 14.55 -3.78 -3.51
CA LEU A 307 14.40 -5.12 -2.92
C LEU A 307 14.08 -6.18 -3.99
N TYR A 308 13.18 -5.90 -4.93
CA TYR A 308 12.88 -6.81 -6.03
C TYR A 308 14.01 -6.94 -7.04
N LEU A 309 14.85 -5.90 -7.19
CA LEU A 309 16.09 -6.03 -7.95
C LEU A 309 17.03 -7.06 -7.29
N GLY A 310 17.03 -7.13 -5.95
CA GLY A 310 17.69 -8.18 -5.19
C GLY A 310 17.14 -9.58 -5.54
N GLU A 311 15.81 -9.73 -5.64
CA GLU A 311 15.20 -10.99 -6.09
C GLU A 311 15.65 -11.39 -7.50
N LEU A 312 15.68 -10.43 -8.45
CA LEU A 312 16.19 -10.67 -9.79
C LEU A 312 17.67 -11.12 -9.77
N TYR A 313 18.46 -10.52 -8.89
CA TYR A 313 19.87 -10.85 -8.73
C TYR A 313 20.08 -12.26 -8.14
N TYR A 314 19.28 -12.67 -7.15
CA TYR A 314 19.42 -13.96 -6.47
C TYR A 314 18.70 -15.13 -7.14
N ASN A 315 17.90 -14.89 -8.19
CA ASN A 315 17.26 -15.97 -8.94
C ASN A 315 18.30 -16.85 -9.67
N LEU A 316 18.55 -18.06 -9.17
CA LEU A 316 19.63 -18.96 -9.60
C LEU A 316 19.46 -19.56 -11.01
N GLU A 317 18.28 -19.45 -11.62
CA GLU A 317 18.00 -20.05 -12.93
C GLU A 317 18.72 -19.37 -14.11
N THR A 318 19.25 -18.16 -13.90
CA THR A 318 19.90 -17.37 -14.95
C THR A 318 21.35 -17.10 -14.60
N THR A 319 22.23 -17.31 -15.59
CA THR A 319 23.65 -17.07 -15.41
C THR A 319 23.92 -15.62 -15.01
N LEU A 320 24.96 -15.38 -14.22
CA LEU A 320 25.42 -14.03 -13.89
C LEU A 320 25.66 -13.18 -15.14
N LEU A 321 26.13 -13.81 -16.22
CA LEU A 321 26.33 -13.17 -17.52
C LEU A 321 25.01 -12.67 -18.11
N THR A 322 23.97 -13.51 -18.14
CA THR A 322 22.65 -13.11 -18.66
C THR A 322 22.09 -11.93 -17.87
N LYS A 323 22.19 -11.97 -16.54
CA LYS A 323 21.71 -10.91 -15.65
C LYS A 323 22.43 -9.57 -15.90
N SER A 324 23.76 -9.59 -15.96
CA SER A 324 24.55 -8.38 -16.20
C SER A 324 24.29 -7.82 -17.59
N LEU A 325 24.15 -8.67 -18.62
CA LEU A 325 23.77 -8.24 -19.97
C LEU A 325 22.38 -7.62 -20.02
N THR A 326 21.38 -8.22 -19.37
CA THR A 326 20.02 -7.64 -19.33
C THR A 326 20.02 -6.29 -18.63
N LEU A 327 20.68 -6.15 -17.47
CA LEU A 327 20.75 -4.88 -16.73
C LEU A 327 21.54 -3.82 -17.49
N MET A 328 22.67 -4.20 -18.10
CA MET A 328 23.46 -3.31 -18.94
C MET A 328 22.66 -2.85 -20.17
N ALA A 329 21.94 -3.77 -20.83
CA ALA A 329 21.10 -3.45 -21.97
C ALA A 329 19.94 -2.54 -21.59
N THR A 330 19.20 -2.83 -20.50
CA THR A 330 18.12 -1.95 -20.04
C THR A 330 18.66 -0.59 -19.60
N GLY A 331 19.76 -0.55 -18.85
CA GLY A 331 20.42 0.70 -18.44
C GLY A 331 20.86 1.54 -19.64
N ALA A 332 21.55 0.93 -20.61
CA ALA A 332 21.99 1.59 -21.83
C ALA A 332 20.81 2.09 -22.67
N LEU A 333 19.74 1.30 -22.81
CA LEU A 333 18.53 1.69 -23.53
C LEU A 333 17.81 2.86 -22.85
N LEU A 334 17.71 2.84 -21.52
CA LEU A 334 17.12 3.95 -20.76
C LEU A 334 17.96 5.23 -20.86
N LEU A 335 19.29 5.11 -20.84
CA LEU A 335 20.20 6.25 -21.04
C LEU A 335 20.13 6.80 -22.48
N ALA A 336 20.07 5.92 -23.48
CA ALA A 336 19.89 6.30 -24.87
C ALA A 336 18.55 7.01 -25.07
N ALA A 337 17.47 6.50 -24.47
CA ALA A 337 16.16 7.14 -24.48
C ALA A 337 16.21 8.52 -23.80
N ARG A 338 16.87 8.64 -22.63
CA ARG A 338 17.07 9.93 -21.94
C ARG A 338 17.85 10.92 -22.80
N TYR A 339 18.93 10.48 -23.44
CA TYR A 339 19.73 11.32 -24.33
C TYR A 339 18.93 11.79 -25.54
N ALA A 340 18.17 10.89 -26.18
CA ALA A 340 17.28 11.22 -27.28
C ALA A 340 16.20 12.23 -26.87
N LEU A 341 15.60 12.07 -25.68
CA LEU A 341 14.65 13.04 -25.12
C LEU A 341 15.28 14.42 -24.94
N HIS A 342 16.49 14.47 -24.36
CA HIS A 342 17.22 15.72 -24.17
C HIS A 342 17.58 16.40 -25.50
N LYS A 343 17.94 15.63 -26.54
CA LYS A 343 18.13 16.16 -27.90
C LYS A 343 16.83 16.71 -28.50
N LEU A 344 15.71 16.03 -28.31
CA LEU A 344 14.39 16.48 -28.76
C LEU A 344 13.86 17.70 -27.98
N GLU A 345 14.45 18.01 -26.83
CA GLU A 345 14.20 19.23 -26.06
C GLU A 345 15.12 20.38 -26.47
N ALA A 346 16.37 20.06 -26.83
CA ALA A 346 17.36 21.02 -27.28
C ALA A 346 17.19 21.45 -28.75
N SER A 347 16.40 20.73 -29.56
CA SER A 347 16.09 21.16 -30.93
C SER A 347 15.07 22.30 -30.88
N PRO A 348 15.43 23.53 -31.28
CA PRO A 348 14.49 24.63 -31.31
C PRO A 348 13.35 24.29 -32.28
N ARG A 349 12.11 24.58 -31.84
CA ARG A 349 10.97 24.70 -32.75
C ARG A 349 11.09 25.98 -33.55
#